data_AF-A0A1H2YIN4-F1
#
_entry.id   AF-A0A1H2YIN4-F1
#
_cell.length_a   1.000
_cell.length_b   1.000
_cell.length_c   1.000
_cell.angle_alpha   90.00
_cell.angle_beta   90.00
_cell.angle_gamma   90.00
#
_symmetry.space_group_name_H-M   'P 1'
#
loop_
_entity.id
_entity.type
_entity.pdbx_description
1 polymer ?
#
loop_
_entity_poly.entity_id
_entity_poly.type
_entity_poly.pdbx_seq_one_letter_code
_entity_poly.pdbx_strand_id
1 'polypeptide(L)'
;MTALFHDRLNVALLGFALLGLVSGLVFWLVGQLDYAAIAWTAGVIPVLAALFVEIVRSLWKGEVGLDIVAALSMSAALLFGETLAAAVVALMYSGGTFLESFAQGRARREMSDLLSRVPRGAIVGSQVDHG
;
A
#
# COMPACT_ATOMS: atom_id res chain seq x y z
N MET A 1 -0.97 17.96 -0.35
CA MET A 1 -1.91 17.40 -1.34
C MET A 1 -1.52 16.02 -1.88
N THR A 2 -0.31 15.50 -1.57
CA THR A 2 0.23 14.23 -2.10
C THR A 2 -0.20 12.97 -1.32
N ALA A 3 -0.56 13.09 -0.02
CA ALA A 3 -0.85 11.94 0.84
C ALA A 3 -2.16 11.20 0.49
N LEU A 4 -3.25 11.95 0.19
CA LEU A 4 -4.54 11.35 -0.19
C LEU A 4 -4.45 10.57 -1.52
N PHE A 5 -3.58 11.01 -2.43
CA PHE A 5 -3.37 10.35 -3.70
C PHE A 5 -2.57 9.05 -3.54
N HIS A 6 -1.58 9.02 -2.65
CA HIS A 6 -0.84 7.78 -2.32
C HIS A 6 -1.74 6.73 -1.66
N ASP A 7 -2.57 7.13 -0.70
CA ASP A 7 -3.53 6.19 -0.08
C ASP A 7 -4.52 5.61 -1.10
N ARG A 8 -5.08 6.46 -1.96
CA ARG A 8 -6.02 6.03 -3.01
C ARG A 8 -5.34 5.14 -4.04
N LEU A 9 -4.10 5.45 -4.40
CA LEU A 9 -3.31 4.67 -5.35
C LEU A 9 -2.97 3.30 -4.76
N ASN A 10 -2.50 3.22 -3.51
CA ASN A 10 -2.17 1.96 -2.85
C ASN A 10 -3.40 1.04 -2.75
N VAL A 11 -4.57 1.60 -2.39
CA VAL A 11 -5.83 0.85 -2.37
C VAL A 11 -6.23 0.38 -3.77
N ALA A 12 -6.07 1.22 -4.80
CA ALA A 12 -6.37 0.84 -6.17
C ALA A 12 -5.43 -0.28 -6.66
N LEU A 13 -4.12 -0.15 -6.42
CA LEU A 13 -3.10 -1.14 -6.76
C LEU A 13 -3.36 -2.48 -6.05
N LEU A 14 -3.69 -2.43 -4.77
CA LEU A 14 -4.11 -3.62 -4.01
C LEU A 14 -5.36 -4.25 -4.63
N GLY A 15 -6.34 -3.44 -5.01
CA GLY A 15 -7.54 -3.91 -5.71
C GLY A 15 -7.22 -4.61 -7.03
N PHE A 16 -6.36 -4.02 -7.86
CA PHE A 16 -5.91 -4.63 -9.12
C PHE A 16 -5.13 -5.93 -8.89
N ALA A 17 -4.20 -5.95 -7.93
CA ALA A 17 -3.43 -7.14 -7.60
C ALA A 17 -4.35 -8.27 -7.11
N LEU A 18 -5.30 -7.96 -6.23
CA LEU A 18 -6.25 -8.92 -5.68
C LEU A 18 -7.19 -9.45 -6.77
N LEU A 19 -7.74 -8.57 -7.62
CA LEU A 19 -8.61 -8.96 -8.72
C LEU A 19 -7.87 -9.82 -9.75
N GLY A 20 -6.65 -9.45 -10.13
CA GLY A 20 -5.83 -10.24 -11.05
C GLY A 20 -5.47 -11.61 -10.49
N LEU A 21 -5.12 -11.68 -9.20
CA LEU A 21 -4.79 -12.94 -8.54
C LEU A 21 -6.01 -13.86 -8.40
N VAL A 22 -7.15 -13.33 -7.94
CA VAL A 22 -8.40 -14.11 -7.79
C VAL A 22 -8.94 -14.56 -9.14
N SER A 23 -8.98 -13.68 -10.14
CA SER A 23 -9.45 -14.05 -11.48
C SER A 23 -8.54 -15.10 -12.13
N GLY A 24 -7.22 -14.95 -12.04
CA GLY A 24 -6.28 -15.96 -12.54
C GLY A 24 -6.39 -17.30 -11.81
N LEU A 25 -6.64 -17.28 -10.49
CA LEU A 25 -6.86 -18.51 -9.72
C LEU A 25 -8.15 -19.23 -10.15
N VAL A 26 -9.22 -18.48 -10.43
CA VAL A 26 -10.47 -19.05 -10.97
C VAL A 26 -10.23 -19.69 -12.33
N PHE A 27 -9.52 -19.03 -13.25
CA PHE A 27 -9.20 -19.61 -14.56
C PHE A 27 -8.29 -20.84 -14.47
N TRP A 28 -7.35 -20.85 -13.52
CA TRP A 28 -6.49 -21.99 -13.27
C TRP A 28 -7.28 -23.21 -12.79
N LEU A 29 -8.26 -23.02 -11.89
CA LEU A 29 -9.15 -24.10 -11.42
C LEU A 29 -10.07 -24.65 -12.52
N VAL A 30 -10.43 -23.83 -13.51
CA VAL A 30 -11.25 -24.23 -14.67
C VAL A 30 -10.39 -24.90 -15.77
N GLY A 31 -9.07 -25.00 -15.57
CA GLY A 31 -8.15 -25.66 -16.51
C GLY A 31 -7.70 -24.78 -17.67
N GLN A 32 -8.00 -23.48 -17.65
CA GLN A 32 -7.61 -22.52 -18.69
C GLN A 32 -6.31 -21.80 -18.31
N LEU A 33 -5.19 -22.51 -18.41
CA LEU A 33 -3.85 -22.05 -18.02
C LEU A 33 -3.42 -20.77 -18.75
N ASP A 34 -3.74 -20.63 -20.04
CA ASP A 34 -3.37 -19.45 -20.84
C ASP A 34 -4.09 -18.18 -20.34
N TYR A 35 -5.39 -18.30 -20.04
CA TYR A 35 -6.17 -17.18 -19.51
C TYR A 35 -5.79 -16.83 -18.07
N ALA A 36 -5.39 -17.83 -17.27
CA ALA A 36 -4.86 -17.60 -15.92
C ALA A 36 -3.57 -16.76 -15.95
N ALA A 37 -2.64 -17.09 -16.85
CA ALA A 37 -1.40 -16.33 -17.01
C ALA A 37 -1.65 -14.88 -17.45
N ILE A 38 -2.60 -14.66 -18.36
CA ILE A 38 -3.00 -13.30 -18.80
C ILE A 38 -3.59 -12.52 -17.63
N ALA A 39 -4.50 -13.13 -16.86
CA ALA A 39 -5.14 -12.48 -15.71
C ALA A 39 -4.12 -12.11 -14.61
N TRP A 40 -3.19 -13.01 -14.28
CA TRP A 40 -2.11 -12.72 -13.33
C TRP A 40 -1.20 -11.60 -13.82
N THR A 41 -0.78 -11.65 -15.08
CA THR A 41 0.08 -10.60 -15.66
C THR A 41 -0.62 -9.25 -15.67
N ALA A 42 -1.90 -9.21 -16.04
CA ALA A 42 -2.71 -7.99 -16.02
C ALA A 42 -2.85 -7.39 -14.61
N GLY A 43 -2.86 -8.21 -13.56
CA GLY A 43 -2.83 -7.76 -12.17
C GLY A 43 -1.48 -7.22 -11.72
N VAL A 44 -0.38 -7.79 -12.22
CA VAL A 44 1.00 -7.39 -11.86
C VAL A 44 1.44 -6.10 -12.53
N ILE A 45 1.12 -5.92 -13.82
CA ILE A 45 1.63 -4.81 -14.64
C ILE A 45 1.37 -3.42 -14.01
N PRO A 46 0.16 -3.10 -13.50
CA PRO A 46 -0.10 -1.81 -12.87
C PRO A 46 0.72 -1.59 -11.59
N VAL A 47 0.88 -2.64 -10.78
CA VAL A 47 1.67 -2.60 -9.54
C VAL A 47 3.13 -2.38 -9.86
N LEU A 48 3.68 -3.16 -10.80
CA LEU A 48 5.06 -3.04 -11.22
C LEU A 48 5.35 -1.66 -11.83
N ALA A 49 4.42 -1.11 -12.62
CA ALA A 49 4.56 0.22 -13.20
C ALA A 49 4.59 1.32 -12.13
N ALA A 50 3.69 1.26 -11.15
CA ALA A 50 3.68 2.21 -10.04
C ALA A 50 4.95 2.13 -9.20
N LEU A 51 5.39 0.91 -8.89
CA LEU A 51 6.62 0.64 -8.16
C LEU A 51 7.85 1.18 -8.87
N PHE A 52 7.92 1.04 -10.20
CA PHE A 52 9.02 1.56 -10.99
C PHE A 52 9.11 3.09 -10.92
N VAL A 53 7.97 3.79 -10.94
CA VAL A 53 7.92 5.25 -10.78
C VAL A 53 8.40 5.65 -9.39
N GLU A 54 8.04 4.91 -8.35
CA GLU A 54 8.48 5.16 -6.98
C GLU A 54 10.00 4.96 -6.83
N ILE A 55 10.53 3.86 -7.35
CA ILE A 55 11.97 3.58 -7.36
C ILE A 55 12.74 4.72 -8.03
N VAL A 56 12.34 5.15 -9.24
CA VAL A 56 13.01 6.25 -9.95
C VAL A 56 13.00 7.54 -9.11
N ARG A 57 11.87 7.85 -8.46
CA ARG A 57 11.77 9.03 -7.58
C ARG A 57 12.66 8.92 -6.35
N SER A 58 12.77 7.74 -5.74
CA SER A 58 13.61 7.50 -4.56
C SER A 58 15.10 7.57 -4.92
N LEU A 59 15.51 6.99 -6.06
CA LEU A 59 16.89 7.11 -6.54
C LEU A 59 17.28 8.56 -6.83
N TRP A 60 16.38 9.39 -7.39
CA TRP A 60 16.65 10.81 -7.58
C TRP A 60 16.86 11.59 -6.27
N LYS A 61 16.35 11.09 -5.15
CA LYS A 61 16.59 11.64 -3.81
C LYS A 61 17.81 11.04 -3.13
N GLY A 62 18.48 10.06 -3.76
CA GLY A 62 19.59 9.32 -3.17
C GLY A 62 19.18 8.27 -2.14
N GLU A 63 17.90 7.91 -2.09
CA GLU A 63 17.34 6.93 -1.15
C GLU A 63 17.15 5.59 -1.85
N VAL A 64 17.84 4.56 -1.37
CA VAL A 64 17.70 3.18 -1.87
C VAL A 64 16.76 2.43 -0.93
N GLY A 65 15.56 2.12 -1.42
CA GLY A 65 14.54 1.39 -0.67
C GLY A 65 14.54 -0.12 -0.94
N LEU A 66 13.82 -0.86 -0.10
CA LEU A 66 13.54 -2.29 -0.30
C LEU A 66 12.73 -2.54 -1.60
N ASP A 67 12.05 -1.52 -2.10
CA ASP A 67 11.23 -1.52 -3.32
C ASP A 67 11.93 -2.10 -4.55
N ILE A 68 13.24 -1.88 -4.66
CA ILE A 68 14.05 -2.40 -5.76
C ILE A 68 14.04 -3.93 -5.77
N VAL A 69 14.12 -4.56 -4.60
CA VAL A 69 14.07 -6.02 -4.49
C VAL A 69 12.70 -6.53 -4.95
N ALA A 70 11.62 -5.86 -4.58
CA ALA A 70 10.27 -6.22 -5.02
C ALA A 70 10.12 -6.10 -6.55
N ALA A 71 10.61 -5.01 -7.16
CA ALA A 71 10.56 -4.83 -8.61
C ALA A 71 11.41 -5.86 -9.35
N LEU A 72 12.60 -6.17 -8.84
CA LEU A 72 13.47 -7.21 -9.41
C LEU A 72 12.83 -8.58 -9.31
N SER A 73 12.26 -8.95 -8.16
CA SER A 73 11.56 -10.23 -7.96
C SER A 73 10.36 -10.38 -8.91
N MET A 74 9.50 -9.36 -9.01
CA MET A 74 8.36 -9.39 -9.95
C MET A 74 8.83 -9.49 -11.40
N SER A 75 9.83 -8.70 -11.80
CA SER A 75 10.35 -8.70 -13.16
C SER A 75 11.01 -10.02 -13.52
N ALA A 76 11.80 -10.60 -12.60
CA ALA A 76 12.41 -11.92 -12.78
C ALA A 76 11.33 -12.99 -12.94
N ALA A 77 10.35 -13.05 -12.04
CA ALA A 77 9.25 -14.01 -12.12
C ALA A 77 8.50 -13.91 -13.47
N LEU A 78 8.22 -12.69 -13.96
CA LEU A 78 7.61 -12.51 -15.29
C LEU A 78 8.52 -12.99 -16.43
N LEU A 79 9.82 -12.71 -16.37
CA LEU A 79 10.79 -13.16 -17.38
C LEU A 79 10.91 -14.69 -17.45
N PHE A 80 10.80 -15.38 -16.31
CA PHE A 80 10.80 -16.84 -16.25
C PHE A 80 9.42 -17.47 -16.54
N GLY A 81 8.39 -16.67 -16.83
CA GLY A 81 7.03 -17.14 -17.08
C GLY A 81 6.25 -17.53 -15.82
N GLU A 82 6.81 -17.29 -14.62
CA GLU A 82 6.19 -17.53 -13.32
C GLU A 82 5.20 -16.40 -12.96
N THR A 83 4.15 -16.28 -13.77
CA THR A 83 3.12 -15.23 -13.63
C THR A 83 2.38 -15.29 -12.29
N LEU A 84 2.16 -16.48 -11.73
CA LEU A 84 1.62 -16.65 -10.38
C LEU A 84 2.55 -16.08 -9.31
N ALA A 85 3.86 -16.38 -9.38
CA ALA A 85 4.83 -15.87 -8.42
C ALA A 85 4.89 -14.34 -8.48
N ALA A 86 4.91 -13.77 -9.68
CA ALA A 86 4.83 -12.32 -9.88
C ALA A 86 3.56 -11.72 -9.24
N ALA A 87 2.40 -12.36 -9.43
CA ALA A 87 1.13 -11.92 -8.84
C ALA A 87 1.13 -11.95 -7.31
N VAL A 88 1.71 -12.99 -6.71
CA VAL A 88 1.85 -13.09 -5.25
C VAL A 88 2.75 -11.97 -4.71
N VAL A 89 3.89 -11.72 -5.35
CA VAL A 89 4.81 -10.64 -4.92
C VAL A 89 4.14 -9.26 -5.08
N ALA A 90 3.39 -9.03 -6.16
CA ALA A 90 2.63 -7.80 -6.36
C ALA A 90 1.55 -7.58 -5.28
N LEU A 91 0.82 -8.65 -4.91
CA LEU A 91 -0.15 -8.60 -3.81
C LEU A 91 0.52 -8.35 -2.47
N MET A 92 1.64 -9.03 -2.17
CA MET A 92 2.40 -8.86 -0.94
C MET A 92 2.88 -7.41 -0.79
N TYR A 93 3.48 -6.86 -1.86
CA TYR A 93 3.97 -5.49 -1.87
C TYR A 93 2.84 -4.49 -1.62
N SER A 94 1.77 -4.57 -2.41
CA SER A 94 0.62 -3.66 -2.29
C SER A 94 -0.11 -3.83 -0.96
N GLY A 95 -0.14 -5.05 -0.42
CA GLY A 95 -0.70 -5.35 0.89
C GLY A 95 0.13 -4.74 2.01
N GLY A 96 1.47 -4.84 1.94
CA GLY A 96 2.38 -4.23 2.91
C GLY A 96 2.22 -2.72 2.97
N THR A 97 2.22 -2.05 1.81
CA THR A 97 2.07 -0.58 1.74
C THR A 97 0.70 -0.12 2.23
N PHE A 98 -0.37 -0.87 1.93
CA PHE A 98 -1.71 -0.60 2.47
C PHE A 98 -1.78 -0.77 4.00
N LEU A 99 -1.21 -1.84 4.54
CA LEU A 99 -1.20 -2.09 5.98
C LEU A 99 -0.39 -1.03 6.72
N GLU A 100 0.72 -0.58 6.15
CA GLU A 100 1.51 0.51 6.71
C GLU A 100 0.70 1.81 6.76
N SER A 101 0.04 2.19 5.67
CA SER A 101 -0.75 3.43 5.65
C SER A 101 -1.96 3.36 6.60
N PHE A 102 -2.59 2.19 6.70
CA PHE A 102 -3.64 1.93 7.69
C PHE A 102 -3.12 2.08 9.14
N ALA A 103 -1.96 1.50 9.44
CA ALA A 103 -1.34 1.59 10.77
C ALA A 103 -0.97 3.04 11.13
N GLN A 104 -0.37 3.78 10.19
CA GLN A 104 -0.05 5.20 10.36
C GLN A 104 -1.33 6.04 10.60
N GLY A 105 -2.38 5.78 9.82
CA GLY A 105 -3.69 6.44 9.98
C GLY A 105 -4.31 6.19 11.35
N ARG A 106 -4.23 4.94 11.86
CA ARG A 106 -4.66 4.59 13.21
C ARG A 106 -3.84 5.31 14.27
N ALA A 107 -2.51 5.24 14.19
CA ALA A 107 -1.62 5.89 15.15
C ALA A 107 -1.87 7.41 15.23
N ARG A 108 -2.07 8.06 14.08
CA ARG A 108 -2.36 9.50 14.03
C ARG A 108 -3.69 9.86 14.68
N ARG A 109 -4.73 9.02 14.54
CA ARG A 109 -6.03 9.20 15.20
C ARG A 109 -5.91 9.09 16.72
N GLU A 110 -5.22 8.06 17.21
CA GLU A 110 -4.99 7.85 18.64
C GLU A 110 -4.20 9.02 19.25
N MET A 111 -3.10 9.45 18.61
CA MET A 111 -2.33 10.61 19.06
C MET A 111 -3.15 11.91 19.07
N SER A 112 -4.02 12.09 18.06
CA SER A 112 -4.93 13.24 18.01
C SER A 112 -5.97 13.20 19.14
N ASP A 113 -6.43 12.03 19.56
CA ASP A 113 -7.37 11.89 20.67
C ASP A 113 -6.69 12.10 22.03
N LEU A 114 -5.44 11.67 22.18
CA LEU A 114 -4.64 11.98 23.37
C LEU A 114 -4.40 13.49 23.50
N LEU A 115 -4.09 14.18 22.41
CA LEU A 115 -3.91 15.63 22.40
C LEU A 115 -5.22 16.39 22.59
N SER A 116 -6.36 15.87 22.11
CA SER A 116 -7.68 16.53 22.28
C SER A 116 -8.12 16.58 23.74
N ARG A 117 -7.64 15.64 24.56
CA ARG A 117 -7.92 15.51 25.99
C ARG A 117 -7.03 16.37 26.89
N VAL A 118 -6.05 17.09 26.35
CA VAL A 118 -5.24 18.04 27.13
C VAL A 118 -6.09 19.26 27.50
N PRO A 119 -6.32 19.55 28.80
CA PRO A 119 -7.17 20.67 29.22
C PRO A 119 -6.56 21.99 28.73
N ARG A 120 -7.33 22.77 27.94
CA ARG A 120 -6.87 24.05 27.37
C ARG A 120 -7.28 25.30 28.16
N GLY A 121 -7.86 25.12 29.36
CA GLY A 121 -8.25 26.26 30.20
C GLY A 121 -8.22 25.89 31.68
N ALA A 122 -7.42 26.63 32.45
CA ALA A 122 -7.51 26.63 33.91
C ALA A 122 -8.52 27.72 34.32
N ILE A 123 -9.62 27.32 34.95
CA ILE A 123 -10.47 28.26 35.69
C ILE A 123 -9.71 28.65 36.97
N VAL A 124 -9.08 29.82 36.97
CA VAL A 124 -8.59 30.46 38.20
C VAL A 124 -9.83 30.80 39.03
N GLY A 125 -10.04 30.06 40.12
CA GLY A 125 -11.02 30.42 41.13
C GLY A 125 -10.58 31.71 41.79
N SER A 126 -11.04 32.85 41.29
CA SER A 126 -11.02 34.10 42.03
C SER A 126 -11.94 33.92 43.23
N GLN A 127 -11.31 33.62 44.36
CA GLN A 127 -11.94 33.53 45.66
C GLN A 127 -12.82 34.75 45.89
N VAL A 128 -14.09 34.44 46.16
CA VAL A 128 -15.17 35.36 46.43
C VAL A 128 -14.77 36.28 47.58
N ASP A 129 -14.87 37.57 47.28
CA ASP A 129 -14.98 38.70 48.19
C ASP A 129 -15.86 38.36 49.40
N HIS A 130 -15.24 38.25 50.57
CA HIS A 130 -15.91 38.38 51.85
C HIS A 130 -15.12 39.39 52.68
N GLY A 131 -15.48 40.66 52.50
CA GLY A 131 -15.94 41.55 53.58
C GLY A 131 -14.99 41.79 54.74
#